data_AF-A0A8H9WET1-F1
#
_entry.id   AF-A0A8H9WET1-F1
#
_cell.length_a   1.000
_cell.length_b   1.000
_cell.length_c   1.000
_cell.angle_alpha   90.00
_cell.angle_beta   90.00
_cell.angle_gamma   90.00
#
_symmetry.space_group_name_H-M   'P 1'
#
loop_
_entity.id
_entity.type
_entity.pdbx_description
1 polymer ?
#
loop_
_entity_poly.entity_id
_entity_poly.type
_entity_poly.pdbx_seq_one_letter_code
_entity_poly.pdbx_strand_id
1 'polypeptide(L)'
;MNLDTQLRSYDLWKQSMANAIHNYQSWLDDSSLSETETELMLIKNLRLLEKDNITIAFAAEFSRGKTELINALFFSSAGIRLLPSSPGRTTMCPTELFYDAKEAPYLRLLDIETRSEDRTIDDYKQDAKQWTHMELDCDSPEQMQDTFLELLKTKTVSAERAKQLGLAGSDDDGEVTIPYWRHALISFPHPLLEKGLTVLDTPGLNALGS
;
A
#
# COMPACT_ATOMS: atom_id res chain seq x y z
N MET A 1 -13.54 19.92 9.64
CA MET A 1 -12.60 19.19 10.52
C MET A 1 -11.46 18.73 9.61
N ASN A 2 -10.25 19.26 9.76
CA ASN A 2 -9.19 19.14 8.74
C ASN A 2 -8.32 17.91 9.01
N LEU A 3 -8.44 16.86 8.18
CA LEU A 3 -7.68 15.61 8.27
C LEU A 3 -6.17 15.87 8.33
N ASP A 4 -5.67 16.87 7.61
CA ASP A 4 -4.28 17.29 7.65
C ASP A 4 -3.84 17.74 9.06
N THR A 5 -4.70 18.45 9.80
CA THR A 5 -4.39 18.88 11.17
C THR A 5 -4.30 17.70 12.14
N GLN A 6 -5.19 16.70 11.99
CA GLN A 6 -5.16 15.48 12.80
C GLN A 6 -3.91 14.65 12.51
N LEU A 7 -3.56 14.46 11.23
CA LEU A 7 -2.35 13.75 10.81
C LEU A 7 -1.07 14.44 11.30
N ARG A 8 -1.00 15.78 11.19
CA ARG A 8 0.12 16.55 11.75
C ARG A 8 0.23 16.39 13.27
N SER A 9 -0.90 16.42 13.97
CA SER A 9 -0.90 16.28 15.44
C SER A 9 -0.42 14.89 15.86
N TYR A 10 -0.82 13.86 15.12
CA TYR A 10 -0.36 12.49 15.32
C TYR A 10 1.14 12.33 15.02
N ASP A 11 1.64 12.91 13.93
CA ASP A 11 3.07 12.91 13.60
C ASP A 11 3.92 13.62 14.69
N LEU A 12 3.49 14.79 15.15
CA LEU A 12 4.15 15.50 16.26
C LEU A 12 4.15 14.67 17.55
N TRP A 13 3.06 13.96 17.84
CA TRP A 13 3.00 13.05 18.98
C TRP A 13 4.00 11.89 18.84
N LYS A 14 4.12 11.28 17.66
CA LYS A 14 5.10 10.22 17.40
C LYS A 14 6.53 10.71 17.63
N GLN A 15 6.88 11.89 17.10
CA GLN A 15 8.19 12.50 17.28
C GLN A 15 8.48 12.80 18.75
N SER A 16 7.50 13.34 19.49
CA SER A 16 7.62 13.59 20.92
C SER A 16 7.87 12.30 21.71
N MET A 17 7.16 11.22 21.38
CA MET A 17 7.32 9.91 22.02
C MET A 17 8.69 9.29 21.71
N ALA A 18 9.14 9.34 20.45
CA ALA A 18 10.46 8.85 20.07
C ALA A 18 11.58 9.61 20.80
N ASN A 19 11.47 10.94 20.90
CA ASN A 19 12.40 11.77 21.67
C ASN A 19 12.38 11.42 23.16
N ALA A 20 11.21 11.18 23.75
CA ALA A 20 11.10 10.75 25.14
C ALA A 20 11.79 9.40 25.39
N ILE A 21 11.64 8.44 24.47
CA ILE A 21 12.33 7.14 24.53
C ILE A 21 13.85 7.32 24.41
N HIS A 22 14.33 8.14 23.47
CA HIS A 22 15.77 8.42 23.34
C HIS A 22 16.35 9.10 24.57
N ASN A 23 15.64 10.08 25.14
CA ASN A 23 16.05 10.73 26.37
C ASN A 23 16.12 9.75 27.55
N TYR A 24 15.16 8.83 27.64
CA TYR A 24 15.17 7.79 28.67
C TYR A 24 16.33 6.81 28.49
N GLN A 25 16.60 6.40 27.24
CA GLN A 25 17.76 5.56 26.91
C GLN A 25 19.08 6.24 27.32
N SER A 26 19.28 7.50 26.93
CA SER A 26 20.47 8.27 27.31
C SER A 26 20.63 8.38 28.83
N TRP A 27 19.53 8.60 29.55
CA TRP A 27 19.56 8.68 31.02
C TRP A 27 19.92 7.34 31.67
N LEU A 28 19.45 6.21 31.14
CA LEU A 28 19.83 4.88 31.61
C LEU A 28 21.32 4.61 31.40
N ASP A 29 21.84 4.98 30.23
CA ASP A 29 23.26 4.83 29.89
C ASP A 29 24.13 5.69 30.82
N ASP A 30 23.78 6.97 31.01
CA ASP A 30 24.47 7.90 31.92
C ASP A 30 24.45 7.42 33.38
N SER A 31 23.35 6.77 33.79
CA SER A 31 23.18 6.25 35.15
C SER A 31 23.78 4.86 35.36
N SER A 32 24.36 4.24 34.31
CA SER A 32 24.82 2.84 34.34
C SER A 32 23.73 1.84 34.74
N LEU A 33 22.48 2.12 34.36
CA LEU A 33 21.29 1.29 34.60
C LEU A 33 20.81 0.59 33.31
N SER A 34 21.61 0.63 32.26
CA SER A 34 21.30 0.04 30.96
C SER A 34 21.44 -1.49 31.03
N GLU A 35 20.31 -2.20 30.96
CA GLU A 35 20.25 -3.65 30.87
C GLU A 35 19.86 -4.07 29.45
N THR A 36 20.43 -5.18 28.96
CA THR A 36 20.20 -5.66 27.59
C THR A 36 18.72 -5.88 27.26
N GLU A 37 17.93 -6.38 28.21
CA GLU A 37 16.48 -6.58 28.01
C GLU A 37 15.75 -5.25 27.80
N THR A 38 16.08 -4.23 28.60
CA THR A 38 15.53 -2.88 28.48
C THR A 38 15.94 -2.23 27.17
N GLU A 39 17.22 -2.34 26.77
CA GLU A 39 17.70 -1.83 25.49
C GLU A 39 16.94 -2.43 24.30
N LEU A 40 16.77 -3.75 24.29
CA LEU A 40 16.00 -4.45 23.26
C LEU A 40 14.53 -4.01 23.24
N MET A 41 13.92 -3.77 24.40
CA MET A 41 12.55 -3.25 24.51
C MET A 41 12.45 -1.83 23.94
N LEU A 42 13.39 -0.93 24.25
CA LEU A 42 13.41 0.44 23.73
C LEU A 42 13.59 0.45 22.21
N ILE A 43 14.52 -0.34 21.68
CA ILE A 43 14.71 -0.52 20.23
C ILE A 43 13.43 -1.03 19.56
N LYS A 44 12.75 -2.02 20.18
CA LYS A 44 11.47 -2.53 19.68
C LYS A 44 10.41 -1.44 19.65
N ASN A 45 10.27 -0.65 20.72
CA ASN A 45 9.28 0.43 20.79
C ASN A 45 9.54 1.54 19.78
N LEU A 46 10.81 1.94 19.58
CA LEU A 46 11.18 2.89 18.53
C LEU A 46 10.80 2.37 17.14
N ARG A 47 11.10 1.10 16.84
CA ARG A 47 10.69 0.47 15.58
C ARG A 47 9.16 0.42 15.40
N LEU A 48 8.40 0.24 16.48
CA LEU A 48 6.94 0.28 16.41
C LEU A 48 6.44 1.69 16.08
N LEU A 49 6.97 2.73 16.73
CA LEU A 49 6.63 4.13 16.44
C LEU A 49 7.00 4.54 15.01
N GLU A 50 8.15 4.08 14.51
CA GLU A 50 8.58 4.33 13.12
C GLU A 50 7.64 3.70 12.10
N LYS A 51 7.15 2.49 12.38
CA LYS A 51 6.24 1.75 11.49
C LYS A 51 4.77 2.15 11.62
N ASP A 52 4.41 2.93 12.64
CA ASP A 52 3.02 3.23 12.94
C ASP A 52 2.45 4.22 11.92
N ASN A 53 1.63 3.70 11.03
CA ASN A 53 0.96 4.42 9.95
C ASN A 53 -0.55 4.28 10.09
N ILE A 54 -1.26 5.37 9.79
CA ILE A 54 -2.71 5.36 9.74
C ILE A 54 -3.11 4.81 8.36
N THR A 55 -3.74 3.66 8.32
CA THR A 55 -4.24 3.08 7.06
C THR A 55 -5.72 3.37 6.86
N ILE A 56 -6.08 3.98 5.74
CA ILE A 56 -7.47 4.17 5.30
C ILE A 56 -7.74 3.18 4.16
N ALA A 57 -8.55 2.16 4.44
CA ALA A 57 -9.03 1.24 3.44
C ALA A 57 -10.33 1.76 2.81
N PHE A 58 -10.34 1.88 1.49
CA PHE A 58 -11.56 2.20 0.75
C PHE A 58 -12.21 0.90 0.28
N ALA A 59 -13.41 0.60 0.77
CA ALA A 59 -14.21 -0.56 0.36
C ALA A 59 -15.56 -0.10 -0.16
N ALA A 60 -15.95 -0.59 -1.33
CA ALA A 60 -17.19 -0.22 -2.00
C ALA A 60 -17.57 -1.31 -3.00
N GLU A 61 -18.83 -1.31 -3.44
CA GLU A 61 -19.26 -2.11 -4.58
C GLU A 61 -18.59 -1.64 -5.89
N PHE A 62 -18.66 -2.50 -6.91
CA PHE A 62 -18.10 -2.26 -8.22
C PHE A 62 -18.58 -0.93 -8.83
N SER A 63 -17.65 -0.18 -9.45
CA SER A 63 -17.93 1.08 -10.18
C SER A 63 -18.61 2.22 -9.41
N ARG A 64 -18.41 2.32 -8.08
CA ARG A 64 -18.97 3.42 -7.26
C ARG A 64 -18.03 4.61 -7.04
N GLY A 65 -17.00 4.78 -7.87
CA GLY A 65 -16.13 5.97 -7.85
C GLY A 65 -15.09 5.99 -6.73
N LYS A 66 -14.76 4.84 -6.13
CA LYS A 66 -13.75 4.72 -5.07
C LYS A 66 -12.38 5.29 -5.49
N THR A 67 -11.86 4.83 -6.61
CA THR A 67 -10.58 5.29 -7.15
C THR A 67 -10.62 6.78 -7.53
N GLU A 68 -11.78 7.27 -7.99
CA GLU A 68 -11.96 8.71 -8.27
C GLU A 68 -11.95 9.54 -6.97
N LEU A 69 -12.53 9.02 -5.88
CA LEU A 69 -12.45 9.67 -4.57
C LEU A 69 -11.02 9.70 -4.06
N ILE A 70 -10.25 8.61 -4.21
CA ILE A 70 -8.82 8.58 -3.86
C ILE A 70 -8.07 9.64 -4.69
N ASN A 71 -8.28 9.68 -6.01
CA ASN A 71 -7.68 10.70 -6.87
C ASN A 71 -8.05 12.13 -6.44
N ALA A 72 -9.31 12.38 -6.09
CA ALA A 72 -9.73 13.71 -5.61
C ALA A 72 -9.11 14.10 -4.26
N LEU A 73 -8.97 13.14 -3.34
CA LEU A 73 -8.44 13.38 -2.00
C LEU A 73 -6.92 13.58 -1.98
N PHE A 74 -6.18 12.85 -2.81
CA PHE A 74 -4.72 12.83 -2.76
C PHE A 74 -4.04 13.53 -3.94
N PHE A 75 -4.72 13.70 -5.06
CA PHE A 75 -4.06 14.10 -6.31
C PHE A 75 -4.75 15.28 -7.02
N SER A 76 -5.77 15.88 -6.39
CA SER A 76 -6.47 17.05 -6.94
C SER A 76 -5.57 18.28 -7.11
N SER A 77 -4.56 18.47 -6.24
CA SER A 77 -3.59 19.57 -6.33
C SER A 77 -2.46 19.30 -7.33
N ALA A 78 -2.15 18.03 -7.62
CA ALA A 78 -1.13 17.64 -8.58
C ALA A 78 -1.60 17.78 -10.04
N GLY A 79 -2.90 17.99 -10.27
CA GLY A 79 -3.48 18.15 -11.60
C GLY A 79 -3.47 16.88 -12.46
N ILE A 80 -3.10 15.74 -11.88
CA ILE A 80 -2.87 14.47 -12.58
C ILE A 80 -3.74 13.39 -11.94
N ARG A 81 -4.38 12.57 -12.79
CA ARG A 81 -5.09 11.36 -12.36
C ARG A 81 -4.11 10.21 -12.29
N LEU A 82 -3.65 9.90 -11.08
CA LEU A 82 -2.60 8.91 -10.86
C LEU A 82 -3.15 7.49 -10.87
N LEU A 83 -4.16 7.17 -10.07
CA LEU A 83 -4.77 5.85 -10.16
C LEU A 83 -5.73 5.77 -11.35
N PRO A 84 -5.67 4.73 -12.18
CA PRO A 84 -6.52 4.61 -13.35
C PRO A 84 -7.99 4.39 -12.96
N SER A 85 -8.85 5.36 -13.30
CA SER A 85 -10.29 5.37 -12.99
C SER A 85 -11.13 5.63 -14.24
N SER A 86 -11.21 4.67 -15.17
CA SER A 86 -12.13 4.77 -16.33
C SER A 86 -13.41 3.98 -16.10
N PRO A 87 -14.58 4.46 -16.58
CA PRO A 87 -15.81 3.68 -16.55
C PRO A 87 -15.61 2.28 -17.17
N GLY A 88 -15.97 1.23 -16.44
CA GLY A 88 -15.78 -0.16 -16.86
C GLY A 88 -14.39 -0.76 -16.60
N ARG A 89 -13.42 0.04 -16.12
CA ARG A 89 -12.10 -0.41 -15.66
C ARG A 89 -12.05 -0.33 -14.14
N THR A 90 -12.66 -1.31 -13.46
CA THR A 90 -12.67 -1.35 -11.99
C THR A 90 -11.34 -1.89 -11.47
N THR A 91 -10.85 -1.34 -10.35
CA THR A 91 -9.73 -1.89 -9.58
C THR A 91 -9.94 -3.38 -9.34
N MET A 92 -9.11 -4.22 -9.96
CA MET A 92 -9.03 -5.67 -9.70
C MET A 92 -7.81 -6.03 -8.86
N CYS A 93 -6.75 -5.22 -8.91
CA CYS A 93 -5.56 -5.36 -8.09
C CYS A 93 -5.69 -4.49 -6.83
N PRO A 94 -5.74 -5.09 -5.62
CA PRO A 94 -5.57 -4.33 -4.39
C PRO A 94 -4.28 -3.50 -4.44
N THR A 95 -4.37 -2.22 -4.10
CA THR A 95 -3.26 -1.27 -4.24
C THR A 95 -3.07 -0.50 -2.95
N GLU A 96 -1.87 -0.58 -2.38
CA GLU A 96 -1.45 0.24 -1.24
C GLU A 96 -0.64 1.44 -1.75
N LEU A 97 -1.01 2.62 -1.28
CA LEU A 97 -0.35 3.88 -1.58
C LEU A 97 0.17 4.48 -0.27
N PHE A 98 1.48 4.71 -0.21
CA PHE A 98 2.20 5.20 0.97
C PHE A 98 3.43 6.00 0.54
N TYR A 99 4.25 6.40 1.52
CA TYR A 99 5.54 7.03 1.27
C TYR A 99 6.67 6.21 1.92
N ASP A 100 7.65 5.81 1.13
CA ASP A 100 8.89 5.18 1.56
C ASP A 100 10.02 6.20 1.52
N ALA A 101 10.49 6.65 2.68
CA ALA A 101 11.55 7.65 2.78
C ALA A 101 12.95 7.11 2.42
N LYS A 102 13.11 5.80 2.21
CA LYS A 102 14.41 5.15 2.01
C LYS A 102 14.75 4.90 0.55
N GLU A 103 13.76 4.96 -0.33
CA GLU A 103 13.90 4.63 -1.75
C GLU A 103 13.30 5.74 -2.61
N ALA A 104 13.72 5.79 -3.88
CA ALA A 104 13.06 6.64 -4.87
C ALA A 104 11.58 6.21 -5.05
N PRO A 105 10.68 7.07 -5.55
CA PRO A 105 9.29 6.71 -5.80
C PRO A 105 9.19 5.48 -6.72
N TYR A 106 8.30 4.55 -6.40
CA TYR A 106 8.21 3.27 -7.10
C TYR A 106 6.81 2.67 -7.14
N LEU A 107 6.60 1.80 -8.12
CA LEU A 107 5.53 0.81 -8.19
C LEU A 107 6.16 -0.60 -8.03
N ARG A 108 5.64 -1.40 -7.11
CA ARG A 108 5.97 -2.82 -6.95
C ARG A 108 4.73 -3.67 -7.17
N LEU A 109 4.85 -4.70 -8.00
CA LEU A 109 3.74 -5.56 -8.40
C LEU A 109 4.04 -7.03 -8.03
N LEU A 110 3.11 -7.67 -7.34
CA LEU A 110 3.20 -9.08 -6.95
C LEU A 110 2.36 -9.93 -7.91
N ASP A 111 2.95 -10.97 -8.49
CA ASP A 111 2.26 -11.84 -9.45
C ASP A 111 1.03 -12.51 -8.81
N ILE A 112 -0.07 -12.58 -9.56
CA ILE A 112 -1.30 -13.28 -9.14
C ILE A 112 -1.07 -14.76 -8.82
N GLU A 113 -0.09 -15.40 -9.46
CA GLU A 113 0.23 -16.82 -9.26
C GLU A 113 0.64 -17.12 -7.80
N THR A 114 1.19 -16.13 -7.08
CA THR A 114 1.57 -16.25 -5.67
C THR A 114 0.39 -16.56 -4.75
N ARG A 115 -0.87 -16.40 -5.20
CA ARG A 115 -2.05 -16.85 -4.45
C ARG A 115 -2.09 -18.38 -4.25
N SER A 116 -1.33 -19.13 -5.06
CA SER A 116 -1.19 -20.59 -4.90
C SER A 116 -0.25 -20.98 -3.75
N GLU A 117 0.54 -20.03 -3.22
CA GLU A 117 1.46 -20.25 -2.12
C GLU A 117 0.80 -19.90 -0.77
N ASP A 118 1.14 -20.65 0.27
CA ASP A 118 0.70 -20.40 1.65
C ASP A 118 1.56 -19.31 2.32
N ARG A 119 1.60 -18.12 1.70
CA ARG A 119 2.34 -16.95 2.16
C ARG A 119 1.44 -15.72 2.17
N THR A 120 1.53 -14.95 3.26
CA THR A 120 0.77 -13.71 3.39
C THR A 120 1.40 -12.58 2.57
N ILE A 121 0.63 -11.53 2.26
CA ILE A 121 1.18 -10.34 1.60
C ILE A 121 2.28 -9.69 2.45
N ASP A 122 2.15 -9.69 3.77
CA ASP A 122 3.14 -9.12 4.68
C ASP A 122 4.45 -9.92 4.69
N ASP A 123 4.39 -11.24 4.47
CA ASP A 123 5.60 -12.05 4.26
C ASP A 123 6.26 -11.72 2.91
N TYR A 124 5.48 -11.48 1.86
CA TYR A 124 6.02 -11.04 0.57
C TYR A 124 6.63 -9.65 0.63
N LYS A 125 6.05 -8.72 1.40
CA LYS A 125 6.60 -7.36 1.58
C LYS A 125 8.04 -7.38 2.14
N GLN A 126 8.44 -8.45 2.83
CA GLN A 126 9.79 -8.63 3.36
C GLN A 126 10.79 -9.22 2.35
N ASP A 127 10.31 -9.72 1.20
CA ASP A 127 11.12 -10.37 0.17
C ASP A 127 11.02 -9.60 -1.16
N ALA A 128 11.84 -8.57 -1.30
CA ALA A 128 11.84 -7.68 -2.46
C ALA A 128 12.02 -8.40 -3.81
N LYS A 129 12.61 -9.61 -3.83
CA LYS A 129 12.85 -10.37 -5.07
C LYS A 129 11.57 -10.92 -5.70
N GLN A 130 10.48 -11.00 -4.95
CA GLN A 130 9.18 -11.49 -5.44
C GLN A 130 8.38 -10.41 -6.18
N TRP A 131 8.84 -9.16 -6.12
CA TRP A 131 8.12 -8.03 -6.67
C TRP A 131 8.75 -7.58 -7.99
N THR A 132 7.91 -7.36 -8.99
CA THR A 132 8.32 -6.60 -10.17
C THR A 132 8.40 -5.13 -9.76
N HIS A 133 9.58 -4.53 -9.82
CA HIS A 133 9.83 -3.14 -9.42
C HIS A 133 9.94 -2.23 -10.63
N MET A 134 9.26 -1.08 -10.56
CA MET A 134 9.25 -0.03 -11.57
C MET A 134 9.46 1.31 -10.87
N GLU A 135 10.47 2.07 -11.29
CA GLU A 135 10.69 3.42 -10.77
C GLU A 135 9.61 4.38 -11.32
N LEU A 136 9.18 5.34 -10.50
CA LEU A 136 8.21 6.35 -10.90
C LEU A 136 8.90 7.69 -11.12
N ASP A 137 8.79 8.21 -12.34
CA ASP A 137 9.26 9.57 -12.67
C ASP A 137 8.24 10.61 -12.20
N CYS A 138 8.54 11.27 -11.07
CA CYS A 138 7.70 12.31 -10.49
C CYS A 138 7.70 13.64 -11.28
N ASP A 139 8.65 13.81 -12.20
CA ASP A 139 8.73 14.97 -13.06
C ASP A 139 8.00 14.74 -14.41
N SER A 140 7.60 13.49 -14.71
CA SER A 140 6.87 13.12 -15.93
C SER A 140 5.51 12.47 -15.65
N PRO A 141 4.42 13.27 -15.63
CA PRO A 141 3.07 12.77 -15.41
C PRO A 141 2.62 11.69 -16.40
N GLU A 142 3.05 11.80 -17.66
CA GLU A 142 2.70 10.86 -18.73
C GLU A 142 3.35 9.48 -18.47
N GLN A 143 4.65 9.45 -18.19
CA GLN A 143 5.36 8.19 -17.89
C GLN A 143 4.83 7.52 -16.62
N MET A 144 4.47 8.32 -15.62
CA MET A 144 3.88 7.78 -14.39
C MET A 144 2.49 7.18 -14.66
N GLN A 145 1.67 7.83 -15.48
CA GLN A 145 0.39 7.30 -15.89
C GLN A 145 0.55 5.98 -16.66
N ASP A 146 1.51 5.90 -17.59
CA ASP A 146 1.83 4.67 -18.33
C ASP A 146 2.24 3.54 -17.38
N THR A 147 3.05 3.86 -16.37
CA THR A 147 3.45 2.89 -15.33
C THR A 147 2.24 2.38 -14.55
N PHE A 148 1.29 3.26 -14.20
CA PHE A 148 0.08 2.85 -13.50
C PHE A 148 -0.94 2.09 -14.36
N LEU A 149 -0.80 2.09 -15.70
CA LEU A 149 -1.60 1.18 -16.53
C LEU A 149 -1.29 -0.29 -16.26
N GLU A 150 -0.12 -0.63 -15.72
CA GLU A 150 0.20 -2.00 -15.30
C GLU A 150 -0.76 -2.53 -14.23
N LEU A 151 -1.31 -1.66 -13.37
CA LEU A 151 -2.31 -2.04 -12.35
C LEU A 151 -3.59 -2.62 -12.96
N LEU A 152 -3.87 -2.29 -14.21
CA LEU A 152 -5.04 -2.75 -14.94
C LEU A 152 -4.80 -4.04 -15.73
N LYS A 153 -3.57 -4.55 -15.75
CA LYS A 153 -3.23 -5.71 -16.55
C LYS A 153 -4.05 -6.92 -16.09
N THR A 154 -4.63 -7.60 -17.06
CA THR A 154 -5.39 -8.83 -16.86
C THR A 154 -4.83 -9.96 -17.70
N LYS A 155 -5.20 -11.18 -17.35
CA LYS A 155 -4.93 -12.36 -18.17
C LYS A 155 -6.14 -13.29 -18.18
N THR A 156 -6.26 -14.05 -19.25
CA THR A 156 -7.31 -15.04 -19.43
C THR A 156 -6.81 -16.40 -18.96
N VAL A 157 -7.58 -17.07 -18.12
CA VAL A 157 -7.28 -18.41 -17.57
C VAL A 157 -8.52 -19.29 -17.59
N SER A 158 -8.38 -20.60 -17.43
CA SER A 158 -9.54 -21.48 -17.24
C SER A 158 -10.29 -21.14 -15.95
N ALA A 159 -11.61 -21.36 -15.93
CA ALA A 159 -12.43 -21.22 -14.72
C ALA A 159 -11.89 -22.06 -13.54
N GLU A 160 -11.34 -23.25 -13.83
CA GLU A 160 -10.67 -24.08 -12.82
C GLU A 160 -9.44 -23.40 -12.22
N ARG A 161 -8.58 -22.80 -13.05
CA ARG A 161 -7.38 -22.11 -12.57
C ARG A 161 -7.74 -20.89 -11.72
N ALA A 162 -8.76 -20.13 -12.11
CA ALA A 162 -9.26 -19.01 -11.31
C ALA A 162 -9.74 -19.49 -9.93
N LYS A 163 -10.49 -20.60 -9.87
CA LYS A 163 -10.92 -21.22 -8.60
C LYS A 163 -9.73 -21.68 -7.75
N GLN A 164 -8.71 -22.29 -8.35
CA GLN A 164 -7.47 -22.68 -7.64
C GLN A 164 -6.74 -21.47 -7.04
N LEU A 165 -6.76 -20.33 -7.73
CA LEU A 165 -6.22 -19.07 -7.23
C LEU A 165 -7.17 -18.39 -6.22
N GLY A 166 -8.31 -18.98 -5.88
CA GLY A 166 -9.28 -18.39 -4.95
C GLY A 166 -9.88 -17.09 -5.48
N LEU A 167 -10.18 -17.03 -6.78
CA LEU A 167 -10.89 -15.95 -7.45
C LEU A 167 -12.23 -16.48 -7.95
N ALA A 168 -13.21 -15.60 -8.14
CA ALA A 168 -14.47 -15.97 -8.80
C ALA A 168 -14.22 -16.57 -10.18
N GLY A 169 -14.63 -17.83 -10.36
CA GLY A 169 -14.82 -18.42 -11.69
C GLY A 169 -16.24 -18.13 -12.19
N SER A 170 -16.43 -18.18 -13.51
CA SER A 170 -17.78 -18.38 -14.07
C SER A 170 -18.25 -19.80 -13.76
N ASP A 171 -19.56 -19.98 -13.61
CA ASP A 171 -20.16 -21.32 -13.48
C ASP A 171 -20.01 -22.16 -14.77
N ASP A 172 -19.79 -21.50 -15.90
CA ASP A 172 -19.41 -22.16 -17.15
C ASP A 172 -17.93 -22.56 -17.15
N ASP A 173 -17.63 -23.77 -17.64
CA ASP A 173 -16.30 -24.38 -17.85
C ASP A 173 -15.43 -23.65 -18.92
N GLY A 174 -15.62 -22.34 -19.05
CA GLY A 174 -14.93 -21.49 -20.01
C GLY A 174 -13.66 -20.84 -19.48
N GLU A 175 -13.19 -19.87 -20.25
CA GLU A 175 -12.12 -18.98 -19.83
C GLU A 175 -12.67 -17.74 -19.12
N VAL A 176 -11.96 -17.29 -18.09
CA VAL A 176 -12.28 -16.10 -17.29
C VAL A 176 -11.09 -15.14 -17.27
N THR A 177 -11.40 -13.85 -17.19
CA THR A 177 -10.40 -12.78 -17.08
C THR A 177 -10.13 -12.48 -15.62
N ILE A 178 -8.87 -12.61 -15.21
CA ILE A 178 -8.39 -12.32 -13.84
C ILE A 178 -7.36 -11.19 -13.85
N PRO A 179 -7.11 -10.51 -12.72
CA PRO A 179 -5.97 -9.59 -12.62
C PRO A 179 -4.65 -10.33 -12.83
N TYR A 180 -3.68 -9.66 -13.45
CA TYR A 180 -2.31 -10.17 -13.59
C TYR A 180 -1.57 -10.12 -12.25
N TRP A 181 -1.95 -9.18 -11.38
CA TRP A 181 -1.26 -8.90 -10.13
C TRP A 181 -2.14 -9.22 -8.92
N ARG A 182 -1.55 -9.86 -7.91
CA ARG A 182 -2.19 -10.12 -6.61
C ARG A 182 -2.32 -8.85 -5.77
N HIS A 183 -1.30 -7.99 -5.83
CA HIS A 183 -1.19 -6.81 -4.99
C HIS A 183 -0.20 -5.80 -5.60
N ALA A 184 -0.43 -4.52 -5.37
CA ALA A 184 0.45 -3.44 -5.79
C ALA A 184 0.84 -2.55 -4.61
N LEU A 185 2.10 -2.13 -4.58
CA LEU A 185 2.64 -1.17 -3.61
C LEU A 185 3.14 0.05 -4.37
N ILE A 186 2.66 1.23 -4.00
CA ILE A 186 3.05 2.51 -4.59
C ILE A 186 3.65 3.38 -3.51
N SER A 187 4.93 3.70 -3.65
CA SER A 187 5.59 4.76 -2.87
C SER A 187 5.59 6.04 -3.68
N PHE A 188 4.96 7.09 -3.16
CA PHE A 188 4.83 8.38 -3.85
C PHE A 188 4.97 9.57 -2.88
N PRO A 189 5.74 10.62 -3.22
CA PRO A 189 5.94 11.78 -2.35
C PRO A 189 4.70 12.67 -2.34
N HIS A 190 3.86 12.51 -1.32
CA HIS A 190 2.67 13.33 -1.11
C HIS A 190 2.57 13.79 0.35
N PRO A 191 2.22 15.06 0.63
CA PRO A 191 2.26 15.62 1.99
C PRO A 191 1.43 14.90 3.06
N LEU A 192 0.40 14.14 2.67
CA LEU A 192 -0.36 13.29 3.60
C LEU A 192 0.30 11.93 3.82
N LEU A 193 0.89 11.34 2.77
CA LEU A 193 1.55 10.04 2.85
C LEU A 193 2.85 10.13 3.65
N GLU A 194 3.60 11.22 3.45
CA GLU A 194 4.81 11.55 4.23
C GLU A 194 4.55 11.67 5.74
N LYS A 195 3.33 12.03 6.13
CA LYS A 195 2.90 12.12 7.54
C LYS A 195 2.40 10.79 8.10
N GLY A 196 2.70 9.68 7.43
CA GLY A 196 2.35 8.32 7.86
C GLY A 196 0.92 7.90 7.52
N LEU A 197 0.29 8.53 6.52
CA LEU A 197 -0.96 8.00 5.96
C LEU A 197 -0.66 6.93 4.92
N THR A 198 -1.38 5.81 4.99
CA THR A 198 -1.42 4.78 3.97
C THR A 198 -2.85 4.66 3.46
N VAL A 199 -3.01 4.51 2.14
CA VAL A 199 -4.30 4.32 1.48
C VAL A 199 -4.32 2.93 0.89
N LEU A 200 -5.37 2.16 1.17
CA LEU A 200 -5.60 0.87 0.55
C LEU A 200 -6.82 0.97 -0.37
N ASP A 201 -6.58 0.96 -1.68
CA ASP A 201 -7.63 0.76 -2.69
C ASP A 201 -7.89 -0.74 -2.85
N THR A 202 -9.10 -1.17 -2.48
CA THR A 202 -9.49 -2.57 -2.60
C THR A 202 -10.25 -2.80 -3.92
N PRO A 203 -10.36 -4.04 -4.41
CA PRO A 203 -11.32 -4.33 -5.47
C PRO A 203 -12.77 -4.10 -5.03
N GLY A 204 -13.70 -4.04 -5.98
CA GLY A 204 -15.13 -4.00 -5.65
C GLY A 204 -15.55 -5.29 -4.94
N LEU A 205 -16.56 -5.24 -4.05
CA LEU A 205 -17.08 -6.41 -3.31
C LEU A 205 -17.45 -7.63 -4.19
N ASN A 206 -17.70 -7.42 -5.49
CA ASN A 206 -18.02 -8.48 -6.45
C ASN A 206 -16.85 -8.82 -7.42
N ALA A 207 -15.69 -8.18 -7.28
CA ALA A 207 -14.55 -8.31 -8.19
C ALA A 207 -13.59 -9.46 -7.83
N LEU A 208 -13.65 -9.97 -6.59
CA LEU A 208 -12.82 -11.08 -6.12
C LEU A 208 -13.62 -12.35 -5.78
N GLY A 209 -14.94 -12.34 -5.96
CA GLY A 209 -15.83 -13.46 -5.69
C GLY A 209 -16.36 -13.50 -4.26
N SER A 210 -17.65 -13.81 -4.16
CA SER A 210 -18.35 -14.25 -2.95
C SER A 210 -18.26 -15.76 -2.81
#